data_AF-A0A7K9LA46-F1
#
_entry.id   AF-A0A7K9LA46-F1
#
_cell.length_a   1.000
_cell.length_b   1.000
_cell.length_c   1.000
_cell.angle_alpha   90.00
_cell.angle_beta   90.00
_cell.angle_gamma   90.00
#
_symmetry.space_group_name_H-M   'P 1'
#
loop_
_entity.id
_entity.type
_entity.pdbx_description
1 polymer ?
#
loop_
_entity_poly.entity_id
_entity_poly.type
_entity_poly.pdbx_seq_one_letter_code
_entity_poly.pdbx_strand_id
1 'polypeptide(L)' 'CARCVPGVTAQVSPQDPPVTLQLLFLDGEEAFGDWSVTDSLYGARHLAAKMA' A
#
# COMPACT_ATOMS: atom_id res chain seq x y z
N CYS A 1 25.73 6.11 -2.51
CA CYS A 1 25.76 6.47 -1.08
C CYS A 1 24.55 7.33 -0.73
N ALA A 2 23.45 6.71 -0.29
CA ALA A 2 22.39 7.44 0.40
C ALA A 2 22.89 7.72 1.83
N ARG A 3 22.94 8.99 2.21
CA ARG A 3 23.44 9.42 3.51
C ARG A 3 22.33 9.17 4.54
N CYS A 4 22.58 8.26 5.48
CA CYS A 4 21.74 8.10 6.66
C CYS A 4 21.83 9.41 7.47
N VAL A 5 20.71 10.11 7.69
CA VAL A 5 20.64 11.29 8.56
C VAL A 5 20.26 10.77 9.95
N PRO A 6 21.20 10.73 10.91
CA PRO A 6 20.88 10.31 12.27
C PRO A 6 20.10 11.45 12.93
N GLY A 7 18.80 11.25 13.16
CA GLY A 7 17.99 12.23 13.89
C GLY A 7 16.50 12.31 13.51
N VAL A 8 16.06 11.66 12.43
CA VAL A 8 14.62 11.53 12.15
C VAL A 8 14.14 10.23 12.78
N THR A 9 14.00 10.21 14.11
CA THR A 9 13.15 9.23 14.77
C THR A 9 11.73 9.78 14.77
N ALA A 10 10.79 9.07 14.15
CA ALA A 10 9.38 9.38 14.32
C ALA A 10 9.08 9.28 15.83
N GLN A 11 8.80 10.41 16.48
CA GLN A 11 8.51 10.43 17.91
C GLN A 11 7.08 9.91 18.11
N VAL A 12 6.95 8.61 18.35
CA VAL A 12 5.69 7.98 18.74
C VAL A 12 5.49 8.25 20.24
N SER A 13 4.49 9.06 20.57
CA SER A 13 4.04 9.27 21.94
C SER A 13 3.39 7.97 22.44
N PRO A 14 3.55 7.59 23.73
CA PRO A 14 2.86 6.42 24.30
C PRO A 14 1.33 6.49 24.22
N GLN A 15 0.78 7.68 23.92
CA GLN A 15 -0.65 7.95 23.77
C GLN A 15 -1.13 7.88 22.31
N ASP A 16 -0.22 7.69 21.36
CA ASP A 16 -0.61 7.52 19.96
C ASP A 16 -1.26 6.15 19.80
N PRO A 17 -2.49 6.08 19.26
CA PRO A 17 -3.13 4.81 19.02
C PRO A 17 -2.27 4.01 18.03
N PRO A 18 -2.12 2.68 18.20
CA PRO A 18 -1.24 1.85 17.37
C PRO A 18 -1.72 1.67 15.92
N VAL A 19 -2.65 2.51 15.46
CA VAL A 19 -3.22 2.52 14.12
C VAL A 19 -2.58 3.65 13.32
N THR A 20 -2.21 3.35 12.09
CA THR A 20 -1.71 4.33 11.13
C THR A 20 -2.61 4.35 9.90
N LEU A 21 -2.68 5.50 9.24
CA LEU A 21 -3.42 5.66 8.00
C LEU A 21 -2.48 5.43 6.82
N GLN A 22 -2.83 4.48 5.95
CA GLN A 22 -2.16 4.24 4.69
C GLN A 22 -3.15 4.48 3.56
N LEU A 23 -2.82 5.41 2.65
CA LEU A 23 -3.60 5.67 1.46
C LEU A 23 -2.97 4.91 0.29
N LEU A 24 -3.80 4.18 -0.46
CA LEU A 24 -3.38 3.37 -1.58
C LEU A 24 -4.16 3.76 -2.82
N PHE A 25 -3.45 4.16 -3.86
CA PHE A 25 -4.02 4.48 -5.16
C PHE A 25 -3.75 3.30 -6.08
N LEU A 26 -4.79 2.52 -6.34
CA LEU A 26 -4.73 1.33 -7.16
C LEU A 26 -4.96 1.71 -8.63
N ASP A 27 -4.30 0.96 -9.52
CA ASP A 27 -4.40 1.12 -10.97
C ASP A 27 -5.04 -0.14 -11.58
N GLY A 28 -5.75 0.03 -12.71
CA GLY A 28 -6.42 -1.05 -13.43
C GLY A 28 -7.47 -1.79 -12.60
N GLU A 29 -8.42 -1.06 -11.99
CA GLU A 29 -9.56 -1.68 -11.31
C GLU A 29 -10.57 -2.25 -12.31
N GLU A 30 -10.69 -1.63 -13.47
CA GLU A 30 -11.64 -1.97 -14.52
C GLU A 30 -11.28 -3.27 -15.26
N ALA A 31 -12.32 -3.99 -15.67
CA ALA A 31 -12.21 -5.08 -16.63
C ALA A 31 -12.05 -4.52 -18.05
N PHE A 32 -11.29 -5.20 -18.91
CA PHE A 32 -11.19 -4.85 -20.32
C PHE A 32 -12.41 -5.32 -21.12
N GLY A 33 -13.04 -6.43 -20.69
CA GLY A 33 -14.31 -6.93 -21.22
C GLY A 33 -15.34 -7.10 -20.11
N ASP A 34 -15.77 -8.34 -19.89
CA ASP A 34 -16.70 -8.67 -18.81
C ASP A 34 -15.96 -8.84 -17.48
N TRP A 35 -16.56 -8.33 -16.41
CA TRP A 35 -16.00 -8.46 -15.07
C TRP A 35 -15.85 -9.93 -14.67
N SER A 36 -14.61 -10.38 -14.55
CA SER A 36 -14.30 -11.76 -14.17
C SER A 36 -13.15 -11.82 -13.18
N VAL A 37 -12.95 -13.00 -12.59
CA VAL A 37 -11.86 -13.24 -11.62
C VAL A 37 -10.48 -12.96 -12.22
N THR A 38 -10.33 -13.11 -13.54
CA THR A 38 -9.08 -12.89 -14.25
C THR A 38 -8.99 -11.49 -14.87
N ASP A 39 -10.10 -10.91 -15.29
CA ASP A 39 -10.21 -9.62 -15.97
C ASP A 39 -10.89 -8.59 -15.05
N SER A 40 -10.17 -8.21 -14.00
CA SER A 40 -10.50 -7.11 -13.06
C SER A 40 -9.37 -6.92 -12.03
N LEU A 41 -9.36 -5.81 -11.30
CA LEU A 41 -8.56 -5.65 -10.07
C LEU A 41 -7.05 -5.94 -10.25
N TYR A 42 -6.44 -5.46 -11.34
CA TYR A 42 -5.05 -5.76 -11.68
C TYR A 42 -4.06 -5.24 -10.64
N GLY A 43 -4.16 -3.96 -10.26
CA GLY A 43 -3.27 -3.37 -9.25
C GLY A 43 -3.44 -3.98 -7.86
N ALA A 44 -4.68 -4.27 -7.46
CA ALA A 44 -5.00 -4.87 -6.15
C ALA A 44 -4.40 -6.28 -6.01
N ARG A 45 -4.55 -7.12 -7.04
CA ARG A 45 -4.00 -8.50 -7.04
C ARG A 45 -2.48 -8.50 -6.94
N HIS A 46 -1.82 -7.64 -7.69
CA HIS A 46 -0.36 -7.53 -7.67
C HIS A 46 0.17 -7.09 -6.31
N LEU A 47 -0.52 -6.15 -5.63
CA LEU A 47 -0.14 -5.74 -4.29
C LEU A 47 -0.39 -6.85 -3.26
N ALA A 48 -1.56 -7.49 -3.30
CA ALA A 48 -1.90 -8.58 -2.38
C ALA A 48 -0.87 -9.71 -2.44
N ALA A 49 -0.41 -10.09 -3.64
CA ALA A 49 0.63 -11.11 -3.81
C ALA A 49 2.00 -10.72 -3.23
N LYS A 50 2.31 -9.42 -3.13
CA LYS A 50 3.56 -8.92 -2.53
C LYS A 50 3.49 -8.81 -1.01
N MET A 51 2.28 -8.77 -0.45
CA MET A 51 2.02 -8.63 0.98
C MET A 51 1.61 -9.96 1.64
N ALA A 52 1.43 -11.02 0.85
CA ALA A 52 1.23 -12.39 1.31
C ALA A 52 2.55 -13.02 1.78
#